data_AF-A0A925FTU9-F1
#
_entry.id   AF-A0A925FTU9-F1
#
_cell.length_a   1.000
_cell.length_b   1.000
_cell.length_c   1.000
_cell.angle_alpha   90.00
_cell.angle_beta   90.00
_cell.angle_gamma   90.00
#
_symmetry.space_group_name_H-M   'P 1'
#
loop_
_entity.id
_entity.type
_entity.pdbx_description
1 polymer ?
#
loop_
_entity_poly.entity_id
_entity_poly.type
_entity_poly.pdbx_seq_one_letter_code
_entity_poly.pdbx_strand_id
1 'polypeptide(L)'
;MTHKLYIDATDLVHWSDRTESQSQLPNLVRSLIIGTVPKINHIGIAAGEGVALPGYDGVLDVDAGNAWVPDGASVWEMGTTKDKKGKADGDYEKRKGEPGDEVDPSETTFVFVTSRRWREKEKNEW
;
A
#
# COMPACT_ATOMS: atom_id res chain seq x y z
N MET A 1 -27.32 -13.13 9.99
CA MET A 1 -27.36 -12.09 8.94
C MET A 1 -26.32 -12.44 7.89
N THR A 2 -26.72 -12.71 6.65
CA THR A 2 -25.79 -12.94 5.54
C THR A 2 -25.28 -11.58 5.08
N HIS A 3 -24.01 -11.25 5.37
CA HIS A 3 -23.38 -10.10 4.74
C HIS A 3 -23.28 -10.36 3.24
N LYS A 4 -24.06 -9.62 2.45
CA LYS A 4 -23.91 -9.60 1.00
C LYS A 4 -22.59 -8.91 0.69
N LEU A 5 -21.60 -9.66 0.20
CA LEU A 5 -20.41 -9.09 -0.41
C LEU A 5 -20.82 -8.41 -1.71
N TYR A 6 -20.60 -7.09 -1.79
CA TYR A 6 -20.80 -6.32 -3.02
C TYR A 6 -19.63 -6.44 -3.99
N ILE A 7 -18.44 -6.70 -3.46
CA ILE A 7 -17.19 -6.88 -4.17
C ILE A 7 -16.46 -8.03 -3.47
N ASP A 8 -15.95 -8.99 -4.23
CA ASP A 8 -15.14 -10.08 -3.71
C ASP A 8 -13.68 -10.01 -4.22
N ALA A 9 -12.86 -10.99 -3.81
CA ALA A 9 -11.47 -11.05 -4.22
C ALA A 9 -11.28 -11.36 -5.72
N THR A 10 -12.31 -11.81 -6.44
CA THR A 10 -12.31 -12.05 -7.89
C THR A 10 -12.49 -10.71 -8.60
N ASP A 11 -13.44 -9.91 -8.14
CA ASP A 11 -13.69 -8.57 -8.65
C ASP A 11 -12.45 -7.69 -8.53
N LEU A 12 -11.76 -7.74 -7.38
CA LEU A 12 -10.50 -7.01 -7.18
C LEU A 12 -9.42 -7.45 -8.17
N VAL A 13 -9.28 -8.76 -8.42
CA VAL A 13 -8.29 -9.29 -9.38
C VAL A 13 -8.58 -8.82 -10.80
N HIS A 14 -9.85 -8.82 -11.21
CA HIS A 14 -10.26 -8.31 -12.52
C HIS A 14 -10.08 -6.80 -12.63
N TRP A 15 -10.37 -6.06 -11.56
CA TRP A 15 -10.13 -4.62 -11.51
C TRP A 15 -8.63 -4.29 -11.64
N SER A 16 -7.74 -5.05 -10.98
CA SER A 16 -6.28 -4.89 -11.12
C SER A 16 -5.75 -5.05 -12.54
N ASP A 17 -6.49 -5.70 -13.45
CA ASP A 17 -6.11 -5.83 -14.86
C ASP A 17 -6.44 -4.57 -15.69
N ARG A 18 -7.21 -3.63 -15.14
CA ARG A 18 -7.55 -2.37 -15.82
C ARG A 18 -6.51 -1.29 -15.57
N THR A 19 -6.22 -0.47 -16.57
CA THR A 19 -5.26 0.63 -16.47
C THR A 19 -5.65 1.63 -15.37
N GLU A 20 -6.94 1.93 -15.21
CA GLU A 20 -7.40 2.86 -14.18
C GLU A 20 -7.09 2.40 -12.73
N SER A 21 -6.87 1.10 -12.51
CA SER A 21 -6.61 0.58 -11.17
C SER A 21 -5.31 1.13 -10.57
N GLN A 22 -4.33 1.49 -11.40
CA GLN A 22 -3.04 2.02 -10.95
C GLN A 22 -3.19 3.38 -10.25
N SER A 23 -4.05 4.25 -10.76
CA SER A 23 -4.31 5.57 -10.14
C SER A 23 -5.43 5.54 -9.11
N GLN A 24 -6.33 4.56 -9.19
CA GLN A 24 -7.44 4.40 -8.25
C GLN A 24 -7.04 3.66 -6.96
N LEU A 25 -6.07 2.74 -7.00
CA LEU A 25 -5.63 2.00 -5.81
C LEU A 25 -5.08 2.93 -4.70
N PRO A 26 -4.18 3.89 -4.98
CA PRO A 26 -3.72 4.83 -3.96
C PRO A 26 -4.85 5.65 -3.34
N ASN A 27 -5.82 6.08 -4.16
CA ASN A 27 -7.02 6.79 -3.70
C ASN A 27 -7.87 5.96 -2.73
N LEU A 28 -8.09 4.69 -3.08
CA LEU A 28 -8.85 3.76 -2.25
C LEU A 28 -8.13 3.52 -0.92
N VAL A 29 -6.82 3.23 -0.96
CA VAL A 29 -6.00 3.01 0.25
C VAL A 29 -6.02 4.25 1.14
N ARG A 30 -5.79 5.45 0.59
CA ARG A 30 -5.88 6.72 1.33
C ARG A 30 -7.23 6.89 2.02
N SER A 31 -8.32 6.59 1.32
CA SER A 31 -9.68 6.70 1.87
C SER A 31 -9.92 5.71 3.01
N LEU A 32 -9.43 4.48 2.87
CA LEU A 32 -9.53 3.45 3.92
C LEU A 32 -8.74 3.83 5.16
N ILE A 33 -7.52 4.36 5.00
CA ILE A 33 -6.68 4.80 6.13
C ILE A 33 -7.38 5.94 6.88
N ILE A 34 -7.82 6.98 6.17
CA ILE A 34 -8.55 8.11 6.78
C ILE A 34 -9.84 7.65 7.48
N GLY A 35 -10.53 6.65 6.93
CA GLY A 35 -11.76 6.13 7.51
C GLY A 35 -11.57 5.17 8.69
N THR A 36 -10.36 4.65 8.93
CA THR A 36 -10.12 3.57 9.92
C THR A 36 -9.06 3.90 10.96
N VAL A 37 -8.26 4.94 10.74
CA VAL A 37 -7.22 5.38 11.67
C VAL A 37 -7.68 6.67 12.36
N PRO A 38 -7.83 6.68 13.69
CA PRO A 38 -8.44 7.81 14.40
C PRO A 38 -7.54 9.04 14.49
N LYS A 39 -6.22 8.86 14.49
CA LYS A 39 -5.25 9.95 14.69
C LYS A 39 -4.06 9.80 13.74
N ILE A 40 -4.07 10.61 12.69
CA ILE A 40 -3.04 10.66 11.65
C ILE A 40 -2.32 11.99 11.81
N ASN A 41 -1.00 11.96 12.03
CA ASN A 41 -0.17 13.16 12.10
C ASN A 41 0.19 13.66 10.70
N HIS A 42 0.51 12.73 9.80
CA HIS A 42 0.83 13.01 8.41
C HIS A 42 0.31 11.92 7.48
N ILE A 43 -0.22 12.32 6.31
CA ILE A 43 -0.57 11.41 5.22
C ILE A 43 -0.34 12.09 3.87
N GLY A 44 0.68 11.63 3.15
CA GLY A 44 0.96 12.00 1.78
C GLY A 44 0.89 10.76 0.90
N ILE A 45 -0.27 10.48 0.31
CA ILE A 45 -0.45 9.42 -0.70
C ILE A 45 -0.80 10.10 -2.01
N ALA A 46 0.06 9.96 -3.02
CA ALA A 46 -0.16 10.55 -4.33
C ALA A 46 -1.32 9.84 -5.03
N ALA A 47 -2.20 10.63 -5.63
CA ALA A 47 -3.43 10.15 -6.24
C ALA A 47 -3.74 10.90 -7.53
N GLY A 48 -4.36 10.24 -8.50
CA GLY A 48 -4.71 10.86 -9.78
C GLY A 48 -3.47 11.25 -10.59
N GLU A 49 -3.36 12.51 -11.00
CA GLU A 49 -2.22 13.01 -11.80
C GLU A 49 -0.91 13.18 -11.00
N GLY A 50 -0.96 13.07 -9.66
CA GLY A 50 0.22 13.17 -8.79
C GLY A 50 1.08 11.90 -8.70
N VAL A 51 0.62 10.76 -9.24
CA VAL A 51 1.31 9.46 -9.20
C VAL A 51 2.65 9.49 -9.97
N ALA A 52 2.88 10.50 -10.82
CA ALA A 52 4.11 10.66 -11.58
C ALA A 52 5.25 11.35 -10.82
N LEU A 53 5.04 11.78 -9.57
CA LEU A 53 6.12 12.38 -8.78
C LEU A 53 7.11 11.31 -8.32
N PRO A 54 8.42 11.55 -8.46
CA PRO A 54 9.43 10.62 -7.97
C PRO A 54 9.35 10.54 -6.44
N GLY A 55 9.33 9.33 -5.90
CA GLY A 55 9.19 9.11 -4.46
C GLY A 55 8.44 7.82 -4.16
N TYR A 56 8.06 7.64 -2.90
CA TYR A 56 7.15 6.57 -2.48
C TYR A 56 5.71 6.89 -2.94
N ASP A 57 4.89 5.87 -3.16
CA ASP A 57 3.45 6.08 -3.43
C ASP A 57 2.73 6.69 -2.22
N GLY A 58 3.23 6.43 -1.02
CA GLY A 58 2.72 7.00 0.22
C GLY A 58 3.77 7.21 1.32
N VAL A 59 3.59 8.25 2.12
CA VAL A 59 4.33 8.52 3.37
C VAL A 59 3.33 8.88 4.47
N LEU A 60 3.41 8.18 5.59
CA LEU A 60 2.48 8.32 6.70
C LEU A 60 3.23 8.47 8.02
N ASP A 61 2.64 9.22 8.94
CA ASP A 61 2.98 9.22 10.36
C ASP A 61 1.69 9.15 11.18
N VAL A 62 1.59 8.12 12.03
CA VAL A 62 0.37 7.75 12.74
C VAL A 62 0.71 7.46 14.21
N ASP A 63 0.09 8.19 15.14
CA ASP A 63 0.31 7.98 16.58
C ASP A 63 -0.09 6.57 17.05
N ALA A 64 -1.25 6.12 16.58
CA ALA A 64 -1.82 4.81 16.90
C ALA A 64 -2.57 4.28 15.69
N GLY A 65 -1.97 3.31 15.03
CA GLY A 65 -2.46 2.61 13.86
C GLY A 65 -3.49 1.55 14.20
N ASN A 66 -3.56 0.52 13.37
CA ASN A 66 -4.49 -0.60 13.53
C ASN A 66 -3.87 -1.88 12.96
N ALA A 67 -4.66 -2.94 12.79
CA ALA A 67 -4.16 -4.22 12.28
C ALA A 67 -3.54 -4.15 10.86
N TRP A 68 -3.74 -3.06 10.12
CA TRP A 68 -3.29 -2.88 8.73
C TRP A 68 -2.41 -1.66 8.52
N VAL A 69 -2.43 -0.70 9.44
CA VAL A 69 -1.64 0.54 9.39
C VAL A 69 -0.71 0.55 10.58
N PRO A 70 0.62 0.61 10.39
CA PRO A 70 1.58 0.61 11.49
C PRO A 70 1.51 1.90 12.30
N ASP A 71 1.99 1.81 13.54
CA ASP A 71 2.28 2.98 14.37
C ASP A 71 3.57 3.66 13.88
N GLY A 72 3.67 4.97 14.07
CA GLY A 72 4.82 5.79 13.70
C GLY A 72 4.97 6.03 12.19
N ALA A 73 6.22 6.27 11.77
CA ALA A 73 6.55 6.57 10.39
C ALA A 73 6.45 5.32 9.51
N SER A 74 5.80 5.46 8.36
CA SER A 74 5.76 4.41 7.35
C SER A 74 5.80 4.94 5.93
N VAL A 75 6.41 4.15 5.05
CA VAL A 75 6.49 4.40 3.61
C VAL A 75 5.78 3.27 2.86
N TRP A 76 5.03 3.65 1.84
CA TRP A 76 4.08 2.78 1.18
C TRP A 76 4.37 2.72 -0.32
N GLU A 77 4.39 1.50 -0.85
CA GLU A 77 4.45 1.17 -2.27
C GLU A 77 3.21 0.38 -2.66
N MET A 78 2.65 0.63 -3.84
CA MET A 78 1.38 0.08 -4.26
C MET A 78 1.47 -0.48 -5.68
N GLY A 79 0.90 -1.66 -5.89
CA GLY A 79 1.03 -2.36 -7.17
C GLY A 79 -0.20 -3.16 -7.57
N THR A 80 -0.55 -3.09 -8.85
CA THR A 80 -1.60 -3.92 -9.47
C THR A 80 -1.01 -5.01 -10.40
N THR A 81 0.31 -5.19 -10.41
CA THR A 81 1.02 -6.13 -11.29
C THR A 81 0.70 -7.58 -10.96
N LYS A 82 0.68 -8.45 -11.98
CA LYS A 82 0.46 -9.90 -11.79
C LYS A 82 1.59 -10.55 -11.00
N ASP A 83 2.83 -10.13 -11.28
CA ASP A 83 4.01 -10.47 -10.50
C ASP A 83 4.14 -9.58 -9.27
N LYS A 84 3.22 -9.78 -8.33
CA LYS A 84 3.16 -9.07 -7.05
C LYS A 84 4.37 -9.34 -6.14
N LYS A 85 4.95 -10.55 -6.18
CA LYS A 85 6.12 -10.89 -5.35
C LYS A 85 7.37 -10.20 -5.88
N GLY A 86 7.67 -10.35 -7.18
CA GLY A 86 8.81 -9.67 -7.79
C GLY A 86 8.71 -8.15 -7.67
N LYS A 87 7.49 -7.59 -7.79
CA LYS A 87 7.24 -6.15 -7.54
C LYS A 87 7.56 -5.77 -6.09
N ALA A 88 7.01 -6.47 -5.10
CA ALA A 88 7.23 -6.17 -3.69
C ALA A 88 8.70 -6.29 -3.29
N ASP A 89 9.37 -7.37 -3.69
CA ASP A 89 10.79 -7.61 -3.42
C ASP A 89 11.66 -6.52 -4.08
N GLY A 90 11.37 -6.19 -5.34
CA GLY A 90 12.09 -5.18 -6.10
C GLY A 90 11.92 -3.78 -5.50
N ASP A 91 10.70 -3.41 -5.11
CA ASP A 91 10.44 -2.14 -4.44
C ASP A 91 11.14 -2.10 -3.07
N TYR A 92 11.07 -3.18 -2.29
CA TYR A 92 11.74 -3.25 -0.99
C TYR A 92 13.27 -3.11 -1.11
N GLU A 93 13.92 -3.87 -1.99
CA GLU A 93 15.37 -3.78 -2.17
C GLU A 93 15.79 -2.42 -2.72
N LYS A 94 14.99 -1.82 -3.60
CA LYS A 94 15.21 -0.44 -4.05
C LYS A 94 15.17 0.53 -2.88
N ARG A 95 14.16 0.47 -2.01
CA ARG A 95 14.00 1.41 -0.89
C ARG A 95 14.98 1.17 0.25
N LYS A 96 15.44 -0.07 0.40
CA LYS A 96 16.54 -0.41 1.30
C LYS A 96 17.88 0.17 0.82
N GLY A 97 18.15 0.14 -0.49
CA GLY A 97 19.36 0.73 -1.08
C GLY A 97 19.29 2.25 -1.23
N GLU A 98 18.09 2.78 -1.46
CA GLU A 98 17.80 4.19 -1.74
C GLU A 98 16.60 4.67 -0.92
N PRO A 99 16.72 4.79 0.41
CA PRO A 99 15.60 5.18 1.28
C PRO A 99 15.13 6.62 1.06
N GLY A 100 15.99 7.48 0.52
CA GLY A 100 15.77 8.91 0.41
C GLY A 100 16.25 9.65 1.67
N ASP A 101 16.55 10.94 1.51
CA ASP A 101 17.24 11.73 2.55
C ASP A 101 16.40 11.94 3.82
N GLU A 102 15.08 11.85 3.72
CA GLU A 102 14.13 12.10 4.82
C GLU A 102 13.63 10.82 5.51
N VAL A 103 14.09 9.64 5.08
CA VAL A 103 13.65 8.35 5.64
C VAL A 103 14.80 7.69 6.40
N ASP A 104 14.58 7.45 7.69
CA ASP A 104 15.43 6.58 8.50
C ASP A 104 14.87 5.14 8.46
N PRO A 105 15.55 4.18 7.80
CA PRO A 105 15.06 2.80 7.70
C PRO A 105 14.99 2.06 9.04
N SER A 106 15.68 2.53 10.08
CA SER A 106 15.64 1.91 11.41
C SER A 106 14.38 2.26 12.21
N GLU A 107 13.75 3.39 11.89
CA GLU A 107 12.56 3.93 12.58
C GLU A 107 11.32 3.96 11.67
N THR A 108 11.45 3.54 10.41
CA THR A 108 10.37 3.60 9.40
C THR A 108 9.92 2.21 8.96
N THR A 109 8.60 1.96 9.00
CA THR A 109 8.02 0.72 8.49
C THR A 109 7.79 0.80 6.98
N PHE A 110 8.30 -0.18 6.22
CA PHE A 110 7.94 -0.36 4.81
C PHE A 110 6.64 -1.16 4.67
N VAL A 111 5.70 -0.66 3.87
CA VAL A 111 4.43 -1.33 3.56
C VAL A 111 4.26 -1.47 2.06
N PHE A 112 4.00 -2.70 1.60
CA PHE A 112 3.61 -2.96 0.22
C PHE A 112 2.14 -3.34 0.14
N VAL A 113 1.39 -2.69 -0.75
CA VAL A 113 -0.04 -2.95 -0.98
C VAL A 113 -0.27 -3.47 -2.38
N THR A 114 -1.07 -4.53 -2.51
CA THR A 114 -1.55 -5.00 -3.81
C THR A 114 -3.02 -5.40 -3.77
N SER A 115 -3.74 -5.09 -4.86
CA SER A 115 -5.11 -5.58 -5.08
C SER A 115 -5.15 -7.00 -5.66
N ARG A 116 -4.00 -7.62 -5.94
CA ARG A 116 -3.91 -9.00 -6.42
C ARG A 116 -3.97 -9.99 -5.27
N ARG A 117 -4.59 -11.15 -5.51
CA ARG A 117 -4.60 -12.27 -4.54
C ARG A 117 -3.19 -12.78 -4.27
N TRP A 118 -2.79 -12.75 -3.01
CA TRP A 118 -1.55 -13.37 -2.53
C TRP A 118 -1.86 -14.74 -1.92
N ARG A 119 -1.80 -15.80 -2.74
CA ARG A 119 -2.19 -17.16 -2.32
C ARG A 119 -1.18 -17.81 -1.35
N GLU A 120 0.06 -17.37 -1.36
CA GLU A 120 1.16 -17.96 -0.57
C GLU A 120 1.34 -17.31 0.80
N LYS A 121 0.40 -16.44 1.23
CA LYS A 121 0.47 -15.71 2.50
C LYS A 121 0.62 -16.60 3.75
N GLU A 122 0.19 -17.86 3.68
CA GLU A 122 0.16 -18.78 4.84
C GLU A 122 1.44 -19.59 5.00
N LYS A 123 2.37 -19.54 4.05
CA LYS A 123 3.58 -20.37 4.13
C LYS A 123 4.66 -19.81 5.04
N ASN A 124 4.53 -18.57 5.53
CA ASN A 124 5.64 -17.80 6.12
C ASN A 124 6.90 -17.75 5.23
N GLU A 125 6.76 -18.09 3.94
CA GLU A 125 7.77 -17.97 2.90
C GLU A 125 7.56 -16.59 2.28
N TRP A 126 8.03 -15.55 2.97
CA TRP A 126 8.12 -14.20 2.42
C TRP A 126 9.31 -14.12 1.46
#